data_AF-A0A1D3L4N9-F1
#
_entry.id   AF-A0A1D3L4N9-F1
#
_cell.length_a   1.000
_cell.length_b   1.000
_cell.length_c   1.000
_cell.angle_alpha   90.00
_cell.angle_beta   90.00
_cell.angle_gamma   90.00
#
_symmetry.space_group_name_H-M   'P 1'
#
loop_
_entity.id
_entity.type
_entity.pdbx_description
1 polymer ?
#
loop_
_entity_poly.entity_id
_entity_poly.type
_entity_poly.pdbx_seq_one_letter_code
_entity_poly.pdbx_strand_id
1 'polypeptide(L)'
;MPVKNGEFVKLEYTGKVQETGEVFDTTDEKVAEEEGILVENKSYGAIPIIVGAGHLLKGLDEELIDLEEGDEKTISLTPEEAFGERDPKLVQLIPMKEFKKQGMKPQVGMSISSEGVTGKIRSISGGRVRVDFNHELAGKSLEYHVKVAEIIAGDEDKIKSMIELHYPNPKIDIEKTEVTIEDGVAKISMDEMAKFDNKPYMDITFARFRIARDVWENIDTIEKVEFVDVFEKKAPEEEAETEEVPEVLDKAEE
;
A
#
# COMPACT_ATOMS: atom_id res chain seq x y z
N MET A 1 -25.54 -8.29 -2.66
CA MET A 1 -26.06 -6.91 -2.68
C MET A 1 -25.05 -6.10 -3.47
N PRO A 2 -25.48 -5.22 -4.38
CA PRO A 2 -24.55 -4.40 -5.14
C PRO A 2 -23.78 -3.46 -4.21
N VAL A 3 -22.50 -3.29 -4.51
CA VAL A 3 -21.56 -2.38 -3.87
C VAL A 3 -22.02 -0.93 -4.05
N LYS A 4 -21.85 -0.13 -3.01
CA LYS A 4 -22.20 1.29 -2.96
C LYS A 4 -21.04 2.10 -2.39
N ASN A 5 -21.08 3.41 -2.55
CA ASN A 5 -20.15 4.30 -1.85
C ASN A 5 -20.22 4.06 -0.33
N GLY A 6 -19.06 3.97 0.30
CA GLY A 6 -18.88 3.65 1.72
C GLY A 6 -18.86 2.15 2.04
N GLU A 7 -19.10 1.26 1.07
CA GLU A 7 -18.94 -0.18 1.27
C GLU A 7 -17.46 -0.56 1.34
N PHE A 8 -17.16 -1.48 2.25
CA PHE A 8 -15.83 -2.03 2.45
C PHE A 8 -15.74 -3.32 1.65
N VAL A 9 -14.72 -3.45 0.80
CA VAL A 9 -14.55 -4.62 -0.06
C VAL A 9 -13.10 -5.06 -0.09
N LYS A 10 -12.85 -6.35 -0.29
CA LYS A 10 -11.55 -6.85 -0.73
C LYS A 10 -11.53 -6.89 -2.25
N LEU A 11 -10.56 -6.20 -2.84
CA LEU A 11 -10.41 -6.04 -4.27
C LEU A 11 -9.14 -6.74 -4.75
N GLU A 12 -9.27 -7.60 -5.75
CA GLU A 12 -8.13 -8.04 -6.56
C GLU A 12 -8.09 -7.22 -7.83
N TYR A 13 -6.90 -6.86 -8.30
CA TYR A 13 -6.77 -6.18 -9.58
C TYR A 13 -5.44 -6.46 -10.27
N THR A 14 -5.44 -6.24 -11.58
CA THR A 14 -4.22 -6.10 -12.40
C THR A 14 -4.39 -4.92 -13.34
N GLY A 15 -3.48 -3.95 -13.21
CA GLY A 15 -3.43 -2.74 -14.04
C GLY A 15 -2.38 -2.84 -15.14
N LYS A 16 -2.78 -2.49 -16.37
CA LYS A 16 -1.93 -2.53 -17.56
C LYS A 16 -2.01 -1.21 -18.33
N VAL A 17 -0.94 -0.87 -19.03
CA VAL A 17 -0.96 0.21 -20.01
C VAL A 17 -1.69 -0.29 -21.25
N GLN A 18 -2.82 0.33 -21.61
CA GLN A 18 -3.71 -0.17 -22.66
C GLN A 18 -3.01 -0.28 -24.04
N GLU A 19 -2.12 0.67 -24.34
CA GLU A 19 -1.41 0.73 -25.62
C GLU A 19 -0.34 -0.36 -25.80
N THR A 20 0.33 -0.75 -24.71
CA THR A 20 1.48 -1.67 -24.75
C THR A 20 1.17 -3.05 -24.18
N GLY A 21 0.10 -3.19 -23.40
CA GLY A 21 -0.22 -4.39 -22.63
C GLY A 21 0.69 -4.62 -21.40
N GLU A 22 1.60 -3.69 -21.13
CA GLU A 22 2.57 -3.78 -20.02
C GLU A 22 1.85 -3.71 -18.67
N VAL A 23 1.99 -4.75 -17.85
CA VAL A 23 1.50 -4.76 -16.47
C VAL A 23 2.40 -3.87 -15.62
N PHE A 24 1.81 -2.93 -14.90
CA PHE A 24 2.56 -2.02 -14.03
C PHE A 24 2.21 -2.17 -12.55
N ASP A 25 1.05 -2.74 -12.22
CA ASP A 25 0.63 -3.01 -10.85
C ASP A 25 -0.35 -4.18 -10.80
N THR A 26 -0.27 -4.97 -9.73
CA THR A 26 -1.16 -6.12 -9.51
C THR A 26 -1.19 -6.52 -8.03
N THR A 27 -2.30 -7.12 -7.64
CA THR A 27 -2.47 -7.81 -6.36
C THR A 27 -2.11 -9.30 -6.45
N ASP A 28 -1.95 -9.87 -7.64
CA ASP A 28 -1.61 -11.28 -7.84
C ASP A 28 -0.09 -11.48 -7.85
N GLU A 29 0.43 -12.27 -6.90
CA GLU A 29 1.86 -12.54 -6.75
C GLU A 29 2.47 -13.22 -7.98
N LYS A 30 1.74 -14.16 -8.60
CA LYS A 30 2.23 -14.91 -9.77
C LYS A 30 2.33 -13.99 -10.97
N VAL A 31 1.33 -13.15 -11.18
CA VAL A 31 1.39 -12.13 -12.25
C VAL A 31 2.55 -11.18 -12.00
N ALA A 32 2.78 -10.75 -10.76
CA ALA A 32 3.91 -9.87 -10.43
C ALA A 32 5.27 -10.54 -10.71
N GLU A 33 5.41 -11.83 -10.41
CA GLU A 33 6.61 -12.62 -10.71
C GLU A 33 6.82 -12.78 -12.23
N GLU A 34 5.78 -13.16 -12.97
CA GLU A 34 5.82 -13.37 -14.43
C GLU A 34 6.17 -12.09 -15.19
N GLU A 35 5.65 -10.94 -14.75
CA GLU A 35 5.88 -9.62 -15.36
C GLU A 35 7.15 -8.93 -14.81
N GLY A 36 7.82 -9.52 -13.82
CA GLY A 36 9.05 -9.00 -13.25
C GLY A 36 8.88 -7.72 -12.42
N ILE A 37 7.68 -7.50 -11.87
CA ILE A 37 7.33 -6.35 -11.01
C ILE A 37 7.15 -6.74 -9.53
N LEU A 38 7.60 -7.94 -9.16
CA LEU A 38 7.56 -8.43 -7.78
C LEU A 38 8.35 -7.52 -6.83
N VAL A 39 7.64 -6.96 -5.84
CA VAL A 39 8.22 -6.18 -4.74
C VAL A 39 8.50 -7.07 -3.53
N GLU A 40 9.76 -7.08 -3.06
CA GLU A 40 10.14 -7.78 -1.83
C GLU A 40 9.44 -7.18 -0.61
N ASN A 41 8.97 -8.05 0.31
CA ASN A 41 8.25 -7.67 1.53
C ASN A 41 6.88 -6.98 1.29
N LYS A 42 6.32 -7.06 0.09
CA LYS A 42 4.91 -6.73 -0.17
C LYS A 42 4.04 -7.97 0.09
N SER A 43 2.90 -7.78 0.75
CA SER A 43 1.86 -8.81 0.80
C SER A 43 0.99 -8.71 -0.45
N TYR A 44 0.78 -9.85 -1.11
CA TYR A 44 -0.09 -9.99 -2.28
C TYR A 44 -1.40 -10.68 -1.86
N GLY A 45 -2.42 -10.54 -2.71
CA GLY A 45 -3.79 -10.95 -2.43
C GLY A 45 -4.77 -9.77 -2.47
N ALA A 46 -6.05 -10.07 -2.29
CA ALA A 46 -7.10 -9.07 -2.32
C ALA A 46 -6.86 -7.99 -1.26
N ILE A 47 -6.87 -6.72 -1.68
CA ILE A 47 -6.62 -5.59 -0.79
C ILE A 47 -7.93 -5.00 -0.29
N PRO A 48 -8.06 -4.65 1.00
CA PRO A 48 -9.25 -3.99 1.50
C PRO A 48 -9.29 -2.52 1.10
N ILE A 49 -10.41 -2.07 0.56
CA ILE A 49 -10.68 -0.67 0.21
C ILE A 49 -12.10 -0.27 0.61
N ILE A 50 -12.34 1.04 0.70
CA ILE A 50 -13.67 1.60 0.83
C ILE A 50 -14.02 2.25 -0.49
N VAL A 51 -15.11 1.81 -1.10
CA VAL A 51 -15.54 2.33 -2.41
C VAL A 51 -15.97 3.78 -2.25
N GLY A 52 -15.40 4.66 -3.06
CA GLY A 52 -15.64 6.10 -3.04
C GLY A 52 -14.80 6.88 -2.02
N ALA A 53 -13.92 6.21 -1.24
CA ALA A 53 -13.04 6.88 -0.27
C ALA A 53 -11.73 7.41 -0.87
N GLY A 54 -11.51 7.21 -2.18
CA GLY A 54 -10.29 7.68 -2.86
C GLY A 54 -9.04 6.87 -2.54
N HIS A 55 -9.21 5.58 -2.23
CA HIS A 55 -8.09 4.63 -2.08
C HIS A 55 -7.53 4.19 -3.43
N LEU A 56 -8.33 4.32 -4.49
CA LEU A 56 -8.00 3.94 -5.85
C LEU A 56 -7.95 5.17 -6.77
N LEU A 57 -7.55 4.94 -8.04
CA LEU A 57 -7.73 5.94 -9.09
C LEU A 57 -9.20 6.30 -9.22
N LYS A 58 -9.50 7.58 -9.44
CA LYS A 58 -10.87 8.09 -9.44
C LYS A 58 -11.80 7.29 -10.37
N GLY A 59 -11.39 7.07 -11.62
CA GLY A 59 -12.23 6.31 -12.54
C GLY A 59 -12.32 4.83 -12.20
N LEU A 60 -11.35 4.26 -11.48
CA LEU A 60 -11.44 2.89 -11.00
C LEU A 60 -12.48 2.78 -9.87
N ASP A 61 -12.44 3.71 -8.92
CA ASP A 61 -13.32 3.76 -7.75
C ASP A 61 -14.80 3.88 -8.17
N GLU A 62 -15.09 4.74 -9.14
CA GLU A 62 -16.45 4.95 -9.68
C GLU A 62 -16.99 3.70 -10.39
N GLU A 63 -16.13 2.91 -11.02
CA GLU A 63 -16.52 1.73 -11.82
C GLU A 63 -16.77 0.46 -11.00
N LEU A 64 -16.45 0.50 -9.69
CA LEU A 64 -16.75 -0.57 -8.73
C LEU A 64 -18.19 -0.50 -8.18
N ILE A 65 -18.85 0.65 -8.32
CA ILE A 65 -20.24 0.81 -7.89
C ILE A 65 -21.14 -0.15 -8.70
N ASP A 66 -22.15 -0.70 -8.04
CA ASP A 66 -23.11 -1.66 -8.58
C ASP A 66 -22.56 -3.07 -8.89
N LEU A 67 -21.27 -3.33 -8.68
CA LEU A 67 -20.73 -4.69 -8.73
C LEU A 67 -21.18 -5.51 -7.53
N GLU A 68 -21.27 -6.82 -7.69
CA GLU A 68 -21.56 -7.76 -6.60
C GLU A 68 -20.29 -8.52 -6.16
N GLU A 69 -20.35 -9.12 -4.98
CA GLU A 69 -19.30 -10.04 -4.54
C GLU A 69 -19.10 -11.17 -5.55
N GLY A 70 -17.86 -11.41 -5.94
CA GLY A 70 -17.45 -12.37 -6.95
C GLY A 70 -17.44 -11.82 -8.38
N ASP A 71 -17.97 -10.62 -8.64
CA ASP A 71 -17.95 -10.04 -9.98
C ASP A 71 -16.55 -9.66 -10.43
N GLU A 72 -16.31 -9.86 -11.73
CA GLU A 72 -15.08 -9.49 -12.43
C GLU A 72 -15.42 -8.49 -13.54
N LYS A 73 -14.57 -7.47 -13.72
CA LYS A 73 -14.77 -6.44 -14.74
C LYS A 73 -13.45 -5.97 -15.32
N THR A 74 -13.45 -5.74 -16.63
CA THR A 74 -12.37 -5.00 -17.30
C THR A 74 -12.79 -3.54 -17.48
N ILE A 75 -11.98 -2.63 -16.96
CA ILE A 75 -12.25 -1.19 -16.91
C ILE A 75 -11.15 -0.48 -17.70
N SER A 76 -11.53 0.33 -18.67
CA SER A 76 -10.60 1.21 -19.40
C SER A 76 -10.67 2.61 -18.82
N LEU A 77 -9.52 3.16 -18.43
CA LEU A 77 -9.40 4.50 -17.87
C LEU A 77 -8.66 5.40 -18.85
N THR A 78 -9.25 6.56 -19.12
CA THR A 78 -8.56 7.66 -19.81
C THR A 78 -7.45 8.24 -18.92
N PRO A 79 -6.50 9.02 -19.47
CA PRO A 79 -5.49 9.67 -18.64
C PRO A 79 -6.10 10.54 -17.54
N GLU A 80 -7.18 11.28 -17.82
CA GLU A 80 -7.88 12.14 -16.84
C GLU A 80 -8.45 11.36 -15.66
N GLU A 81 -8.91 10.13 -15.89
CA GLU A 81 -9.46 9.22 -14.87
C GLU A 81 -8.38 8.48 -14.07
N ALA A 82 -7.15 8.47 -14.58
CA ALA A 82 -5.98 7.79 -14.02
C ALA A 82 -4.93 8.78 -13.45
N PHE A 83 -3.76 8.88 -14.08
CA PHE A 83 -2.63 9.69 -13.60
C PHE A 83 -2.60 11.12 -14.16
N GLY A 84 -3.68 11.55 -14.80
CA GLY A 84 -3.82 12.85 -15.45
C GLY A 84 -3.18 12.92 -16.83
N GLU A 85 -3.52 14.00 -17.53
CA GLU A 85 -2.86 14.40 -18.76
C GLU A 85 -1.41 14.79 -18.51
N ARG A 86 -0.56 14.54 -19.51
CA ARG A 86 0.84 14.94 -19.43
C ARG A 86 0.96 16.46 -19.58
N ASP A 87 1.45 17.13 -18.54
CA ASP A 87 1.64 18.58 -18.55
C ASP A 87 2.95 18.98 -19.27
N PRO A 88 2.88 19.73 -20.39
CA PRO A 88 4.06 20.25 -21.06
C PRO A 88 4.91 21.19 -20.19
N LYS A 89 4.31 21.84 -19.18
CA LYS A 89 5.02 22.74 -18.24
C LYS A 89 5.94 21.99 -17.29
N LEU A 90 5.64 20.71 -17.01
CA LEU A 90 6.51 19.82 -16.24
C LEU A 90 7.67 19.26 -17.06
N VAL A 91 7.76 19.62 -18.35
CA VAL A 91 8.89 19.28 -19.20
C VAL A 91 9.86 20.46 -19.28
N GLN A 92 10.98 20.36 -18.58
CA GLN A 92 11.95 21.44 -18.45
C GLN A 92 13.18 21.24 -19.34
N LEU A 93 13.76 22.34 -19.80
CA LEU A 93 15.05 22.38 -20.50
C LEU A 93 16.13 22.91 -19.57
N ILE A 94 16.96 22.01 -19.08
CA ILE A 94 18.03 22.34 -18.13
C ILE A 94 19.37 22.43 -18.88
N PRO A 95 20.15 23.51 -18.69
CA PRO A 95 21.47 23.62 -19.32
C PRO A 95 22.41 22.50 -18.87
N MET A 96 23.17 21.90 -19.80
CA MET A 96 24.17 20.87 -19.51
C MET A 96 25.20 21.32 -18.46
N LYS A 97 25.44 22.63 -18.33
CA LYS A 97 26.34 23.21 -17.32
C LYS A 97 25.87 22.94 -15.90
N GLU A 98 24.56 22.88 -15.63
CA GLU A 98 24.04 22.60 -14.28
C GLU A 98 24.38 21.18 -13.83
N PHE A 99 24.20 20.19 -14.72
CA PHE A 99 24.62 18.81 -14.44
C PHE A 99 26.13 18.72 -14.19
N LYS A 100 26.95 19.40 -15.01
CA LYS A 100 28.41 19.42 -14.84
C LYS A 100 28.85 20.04 -13.51
N LYS A 101 28.18 21.09 -13.04
CA LYS A 101 28.47 21.71 -11.73
C LYS A 101 28.27 20.73 -10.58
N GLN A 102 27.30 19.82 -10.73
CA GLN A 102 27.02 18.76 -9.76
C GLN A 102 27.86 17.49 -10.01
N GLY A 103 28.83 17.52 -10.93
CA GLY A 103 29.64 16.34 -11.28
C GLY A 103 28.86 15.23 -12.00
N MET A 104 27.65 15.51 -12.46
CA MET A 104 26.74 14.53 -13.06
C MET A 104 26.88 14.51 -14.58
N LYS A 105 26.93 13.31 -15.16
CA LYS A 105 26.88 13.10 -16.61
C LYS A 105 25.48 12.59 -17.01
N PRO A 106 24.59 13.46 -17.50
CA PRO A 106 23.21 13.07 -17.81
C PRO A 106 23.18 12.07 -18.98
N GLN A 107 22.29 11.09 -18.89
CA GLN A 107 22.02 10.10 -19.94
C GLN A 107 20.51 10.03 -20.21
N VAL A 108 20.12 9.71 -21.44
CA VAL A 108 18.71 9.49 -21.78
C VAL A 108 18.19 8.29 -21.00
N GLY A 109 17.00 8.42 -20.41
CA GLY A 109 16.38 7.41 -19.54
C GLY A 109 16.75 7.53 -18.06
N MET A 110 17.81 8.28 -17.73
CA MET A 110 18.24 8.47 -16.34
C MET A 110 17.23 9.31 -15.55
N SER A 111 16.86 8.85 -14.37
CA SER A 111 16.04 9.58 -13.40
C SER A 111 16.90 10.57 -12.61
N ILE A 112 16.36 11.77 -12.40
CA ILE A 112 16.97 12.82 -11.59
C ILE A 112 15.96 13.33 -10.57
N SER A 113 16.42 13.75 -9.40
CA SER A 113 15.56 14.40 -8.40
C SER A 113 15.90 15.88 -8.34
N SER A 114 14.88 16.73 -8.37
CA SER A 114 14.98 18.18 -8.21
C SER A 114 13.88 18.64 -7.27
N GLU A 115 14.24 19.29 -6.16
CA GLU A 115 13.29 19.83 -5.18
C GLU A 115 12.27 18.78 -4.66
N GLY A 116 12.70 17.53 -4.52
CA GLY A 116 11.84 16.43 -4.08
C GLY A 116 10.98 15.81 -5.20
N VAL A 117 11.06 16.32 -6.43
CA VAL A 117 10.35 15.76 -7.59
C VAL A 117 11.31 14.98 -8.47
N THR A 118 10.96 13.73 -8.76
CA THR A 118 11.72 12.87 -9.68
C THR A 118 11.29 13.15 -11.11
N GLY A 119 12.25 13.36 -12.01
CA GLY A 119 12.04 13.52 -13.44
C GLY A 119 12.96 12.62 -14.27
N LYS A 120 12.53 12.29 -15.49
CA LYS A 120 13.27 11.40 -16.41
C LYS A 120 13.89 12.20 -17.54
N ILE A 121 15.17 11.99 -17.82
CA ILE A 121 15.83 12.63 -18.96
C ILE A 121 15.30 12.02 -20.27
N ARG A 122 14.64 12.83 -21.09
CA ARG A 122 14.04 12.40 -22.36
C ARG A 122 14.97 12.58 -23.55
N SER A 123 15.78 13.63 -23.56
CA SER A 123 16.73 13.88 -24.66
C SER A 123 17.84 14.83 -24.24
N ILE A 124 18.96 14.76 -24.96
CA ILE A 124 20.10 15.65 -24.79
C ILE A 124 20.45 16.20 -26.17
N SER A 125 20.31 17.52 -26.37
CA SER A 125 20.59 18.15 -27.66
C SER A 125 21.05 19.60 -27.47
N GLY A 126 21.98 20.06 -28.30
CA GLY A 126 22.41 21.47 -28.30
C GLY A 126 22.91 22.01 -26.96
N GLY A 127 23.52 21.16 -26.11
CA GLY A 127 23.97 21.55 -24.77
C GLY A 127 22.83 21.75 -23.75
N ARG A 128 21.61 21.32 -24.06
CA ARG A 128 20.45 21.31 -23.16
C ARG A 128 19.99 19.88 -22.93
N VAL A 129 19.50 19.62 -21.73
CA VAL A 129 18.94 18.34 -21.30
C VAL A 129 17.45 18.57 -21.10
N ARG A 130 16.62 17.81 -21.80
CA ARG A 130 15.17 17.82 -21.65
C ARG A 130 14.79 16.81 -20.56
N VAL A 131 14.28 17.32 -19.45
CA VAL A 131 13.84 16.52 -18.30
C VAL A 131 12.32 16.61 -18.20
N ASP A 132 11.69 15.48 -17.95
CA ASP A 132 10.24 15.38 -17.81
C ASP A 132 9.89 14.95 -16.40
N PHE A 133 9.20 15.84 -15.68
CA PHE A 133 8.79 15.65 -14.28
C PHE A 133 7.33 15.18 -14.13
N ASN A 134 6.68 14.81 -15.24
CA ASN A 134 5.38 14.15 -15.16
C ASN A 134 5.48 12.78 -14.50
N HIS A 135 4.36 12.30 -13.93
CA HIS A 135 4.22 10.91 -13.54
C HIS A 135 4.52 9.99 -14.72
N GLU A 136 5.11 8.82 -14.48
CA GLU A 136 5.54 7.91 -15.55
C GLU A 136 4.37 7.42 -16.43
N LEU A 137 3.18 7.33 -15.83
CA LEU A 137 1.94 6.92 -16.48
C LEU A 137 1.05 8.11 -16.93
N ALA A 138 1.51 9.36 -16.77
CA ALA A 138 0.73 10.52 -17.22
C ALA A 138 0.55 10.53 -18.76
N GLY A 139 -0.66 10.84 -19.20
CA GLY A 139 -1.05 10.82 -20.62
C GLY A 139 -1.21 9.41 -21.21
N LYS A 140 -1.18 8.35 -20.40
CA LYS A 140 -1.44 6.96 -20.86
C LYS A 140 -2.86 6.54 -20.49
N SER A 141 -3.53 5.85 -21.41
CA SER A 141 -4.75 5.10 -21.07
C SER A 141 -4.38 3.78 -20.38
N LEU A 142 -5.15 3.42 -19.37
CA LEU A 142 -4.91 2.22 -18.57
C LEU A 142 -6.09 1.25 -18.72
N GLU A 143 -5.80 -0.03 -18.55
CA GLU A 143 -6.81 -1.07 -18.45
C GLU A 143 -6.63 -1.81 -17.13
N TYR A 144 -7.70 -1.92 -16.36
CA TYR A 144 -7.73 -2.66 -15.11
C TYR A 144 -8.66 -3.86 -15.24
N HIS A 145 -8.14 -5.05 -14.94
CA HIS A 145 -8.98 -6.19 -14.62
C HIS A 145 -9.18 -6.20 -13.10
N VAL A 146 -10.42 -6.09 -12.64
CA VAL A 146 -10.77 -6.07 -11.21
C VAL A 146 -11.67 -7.23 -10.86
N LYS A 147 -11.61 -7.65 -9.60
CA LYS A 147 -12.52 -8.60 -8.99
C LYS A 147 -12.89 -8.15 -7.58
N VAL A 148 -14.19 -8.05 -7.30
CA VAL A 148 -14.67 -7.86 -5.92
C VAL A 148 -14.62 -9.23 -5.25
N ALA A 149 -13.57 -9.50 -4.48
CA ALA A 149 -13.36 -10.81 -3.88
C ALA A 149 -14.33 -11.07 -2.71
N GLU A 150 -14.58 -10.04 -1.90
CA GLU A 150 -15.39 -10.12 -0.68
C GLU A 150 -15.99 -8.75 -0.36
N ILE A 151 -17.24 -8.70 0.11
CA ILE A 151 -17.81 -7.52 0.76
C ILE A 151 -17.65 -7.69 2.28
N ILE A 152 -16.91 -6.79 2.91
CA ILE A 152 -16.56 -6.88 4.33
C ILE A 152 -17.73 -6.38 5.17
N ALA A 153 -18.37 -7.32 5.87
CA ALA A 153 -19.46 -7.06 6.80
C ALA A 153 -18.94 -7.00 8.25
N GLY A 154 -19.66 -6.30 9.13
CA GLY A 154 -19.30 -6.17 10.55
C GLY A 154 -18.31 -5.04 10.82
N ASP A 155 -18.60 -4.22 11.83
CA ASP A 155 -17.80 -3.02 12.11
C ASP A 155 -16.37 -3.37 12.56
N GLU A 156 -16.18 -4.48 13.28
CA GLU A 156 -14.85 -4.97 13.68
C GLU A 156 -13.98 -5.35 12.47
N ASP A 157 -14.51 -6.15 11.55
CA ASP A 157 -13.76 -6.59 10.37
C ASP A 157 -13.46 -5.42 9.43
N LYS A 158 -14.40 -4.47 9.30
CA LYS A 158 -14.17 -3.20 8.60
C LYS A 158 -13.00 -2.41 9.20
N ILE A 159 -12.94 -2.27 10.52
CA ILE A 159 -11.83 -1.60 11.21
C ILE A 159 -10.51 -2.34 10.96
N LYS A 160 -10.48 -3.66 11.12
CA LYS A 160 -9.29 -4.49 10.87
C LYS A 160 -8.79 -4.33 9.44
N SER A 161 -9.69 -4.28 8.47
CA SER A 161 -9.36 -4.09 7.05
C SER A 161 -8.66 -2.73 6.79
N MET A 162 -9.03 -1.68 7.54
CA MET A 162 -8.35 -0.38 7.42
C MET A 162 -6.94 -0.41 8.02
N ILE A 163 -6.72 -1.23 9.05
CA ILE A 163 -5.39 -1.47 9.59
C ILE A 163 -4.52 -2.17 8.53
N GLU A 164 -5.04 -3.19 7.85
CA GLU A 164 -4.31 -3.87 6.77
C GLU A 164 -3.93 -2.91 5.63
N LEU A 165 -4.86 -2.03 5.23
CA LEU A 165 -4.64 -1.06 4.16
C LEU A 165 -3.60 0.00 4.52
N HIS A 166 -3.75 0.66 5.67
CA HIS A 166 -2.94 1.84 6.03
C HIS A 166 -1.71 1.52 6.85
N TYR A 167 -1.68 0.33 7.46
CA TYR A 167 -0.58 -0.19 8.24
C TYR A 167 -0.09 -1.55 7.70
N PRO A 168 0.35 -1.64 6.43
CA PRO A 168 0.86 -2.90 5.91
C PRO A 168 2.16 -3.26 6.64
N ASN A 169 2.14 -4.35 7.38
CA ASN A 169 3.31 -4.92 8.04
C ASN A 169 3.15 -6.45 8.14
N PRO A 170 3.99 -7.25 7.45
CA PRO A 170 3.86 -8.71 7.44
C PRO A 170 4.16 -9.37 8.80
N LYS A 171 4.66 -8.62 9.78
CA LYS A 171 4.90 -9.10 11.15
C LYS A 171 3.70 -8.91 12.07
N ILE A 172 2.71 -8.13 11.65
CA ILE A 172 1.49 -7.91 12.42
C ILE A 172 0.48 -8.99 12.03
N ASP A 173 -0.01 -9.69 13.04
CA ASP A 173 -1.11 -10.63 12.91
C ASP A 173 -2.43 -9.90 13.18
N ILE A 174 -3.23 -9.67 12.13
CA ILE A 174 -4.48 -8.91 12.25
C ILE A 174 -5.49 -9.62 13.17
N GLU A 175 -5.43 -10.95 13.25
CA GLU A 175 -6.32 -11.75 14.11
C GLU A 175 -6.02 -11.53 15.60
N LYS A 176 -4.80 -11.08 15.94
CA LYS A 176 -4.42 -10.69 17.31
C LYS A 176 -4.74 -9.24 17.65
N THR A 177 -5.26 -8.47 16.69
CA THR A 177 -5.73 -7.12 16.95
C THR A 177 -7.12 -7.16 17.57
N GLU A 178 -7.26 -6.63 18.77
CA GLU A 178 -8.53 -6.56 19.49
C GLU A 178 -9.23 -5.24 19.18
N VAL A 179 -10.51 -5.33 18.80
CA VAL A 179 -11.37 -4.18 18.56
C VAL A 179 -12.59 -4.29 19.47
N THR A 180 -12.86 -3.23 20.24
CA THR A 180 -14.09 -3.13 21.05
C THR A 180 -14.84 -1.87 20.67
N ILE A 181 -16.16 -1.99 20.51
CA ILE A 181 -17.04 -0.89 20.11
C ILE A 181 -18.08 -0.69 21.20
N GLU A 182 -18.01 0.44 21.90
CA GLU A 182 -18.92 0.80 22.99
C GLU A 182 -19.30 2.28 22.87
N ASP A 183 -20.59 2.59 22.91
CA ASP A 183 -21.12 3.97 22.90
C ASP A 183 -20.52 4.86 21.78
N GLY A 184 -20.37 4.30 20.58
CA GLY A 184 -19.79 4.98 19.41
C GLY A 184 -18.28 5.21 19.45
N VAL A 185 -17.58 4.55 20.37
CA VAL A 185 -16.12 4.57 20.48
C VAL A 185 -15.54 3.23 20.09
N ALA A 186 -14.73 3.19 19.05
CA ALA A 186 -13.92 2.04 18.68
C ALA A 186 -12.55 2.12 19.37
N LYS A 187 -12.26 1.18 20.28
CA LYS A 187 -10.94 1.01 20.89
C LYS A 187 -10.19 -0.11 20.18
N ILE A 188 -9.01 0.21 19.67
CA ILE A 188 -8.15 -0.68 18.89
C ILE A 188 -6.89 -0.95 19.69
N SER A 189 -6.68 -2.21 20.08
CA SER A 189 -5.41 -2.70 20.62
C SER A 189 -4.74 -3.56 19.56
N MET A 190 -3.75 -3.01 18.87
CA MET A 190 -3.01 -3.70 17.82
C MET A 190 -2.18 -4.86 18.40
N ASP A 191 -1.88 -5.85 17.55
CA ASP A 191 -0.93 -6.92 17.86
C ASP A 191 0.36 -6.39 18.52
N GLU A 192 0.93 -7.15 19.47
CA GLU A 192 2.11 -6.73 20.23
C GLU A 192 3.30 -6.37 19.32
N MET A 193 3.41 -7.02 18.16
CA MET A 193 4.46 -6.73 17.17
C MET A 193 4.42 -5.29 16.65
N ALA A 194 3.25 -4.62 16.67
CA ALA A 194 3.12 -3.21 16.29
C ALA A 194 3.95 -2.28 17.19
N LYS A 195 4.17 -2.65 18.46
CA LYS A 195 4.97 -1.87 19.43
C LYS A 195 6.47 -1.89 19.12
N PHE A 196 6.91 -2.88 18.33
CA PHE A 196 8.30 -3.07 17.94
C PHE A 196 8.55 -2.73 16.47
N ASP A 197 7.59 -2.08 15.83
CA ASP A 197 7.75 -1.60 14.46
C ASP A 197 8.87 -0.55 14.39
N ASN A 198 9.73 -0.67 13.38
CA ASN A 198 10.85 0.24 13.15
C ASN A 198 10.48 1.42 12.23
N LYS A 199 9.23 1.50 11.77
CA LYS A 199 8.71 2.67 11.04
C LYS A 199 8.90 3.95 11.87
N PRO A 200 9.20 5.09 11.22
CA PRO A 200 9.18 6.39 11.88
C PRO A 200 7.86 6.63 12.62
N TYR A 201 7.92 7.20 13.82
CA TYR A 201 6.74 7.52 14.62
C TYR A 201 5.70 8.36 13.86
N MET A 202 6.15 9.25 12.97
CA MET A 202 5.27 10.04 12.12
C MET A 202 4.48 9.18 11.13
N ASP A 203 5.09 8.17 10.53
CA ASP A 203 4.42 7.28 9.58
C ASP A 203 3.35 6.44 10.29
N ILE A 204 3.67 5.94 11.49
CA ILE A 204 2.73 5.25 12.38
C ILE A 204 1.55 6.17 12.73
N THR A 205 1.84 7.42 13.08
CA THR A 205 0.82 8.41 13.43
C THR A 205 -0.09 8.72 12.26
N PHE A 206 0.45 8.91 11.04
CA PHE A 206 -0.35 9.13 9.84
C PHE A 206 -1.20 7.91 9.48
N ALA A 207 -0.66 6.70 9.62
CA ALA A 207 -1.44 5.48 9.42
C ALA A 207 -2.62 5.40 10.40
N ARG A 208 -2.38 5.58 11.70
CA ARG A 208 -3.44 5.64 12.73
C ARG A 208 -4.48 6.71 12.43
N PHE A 209 -4.06 7.89 11.96
CA PHE A 209 -4.98 8.95 11.56
C PHE A 209 -5.84 8.58 10.35
N ARG A 210 -5.26 7.96 9.31
CA ARG A 210 -6.02 7.50 8.13
C ARG A 210 -7.03 6.42 8.50
N ILE A 211 -6.62 5.43 9.30
CA ILE A 211 -7.52 4.40 9.83
C ILE A 211 -8.67 5.05 10.58
N ALA A 212 -8.37 5.94 11.51
CA ALA A 212 -9.39 6.60 12.31
C ALA A 212 -10.37 7.41 11.45
N ARG A 213 -9.84 8.17 10.48
CA ARG A 213 -10.63 8.92 9.51
C ARG A 213 -11.58 8.04 8.73
N ASP A 214 -11.05 6.99 8.13
CA ASP A 214 -11.84 6.10 7.28
C ASP A 214 -12.92 5.37 8.09
N VAL A 215 -12.60 4.98 9.33
CA VAL A 215 -13.56 4.36 10.26
C VAL A 215 -14.70 5.30 10.62
N TRP A 216 -14.44 6.51 11.13
CA TRP A 216 -15.54 7.41 11.56
C TRP A 216 -16.27 8.08 10.38
N GLU A 217 -15.68 8.12 9.18
CA GLU A 217 -16.35 8.67 7.99
C GLU A 217 -17.24 7.65 7.28
N ASN A 218 -16.99 6.35 7.46
CA ASN A 218 -17.66 5.28 6.70
C ASN A 218 -18.34 4.21 7.57
N ILE A 219 -18.25 4.31 8.90
CA ILE A 219 -19.00 3.47 9.84
C ILE A 219 -19.86 4.39 10.71
N ASP A 220 -21.13 4.56 10.34
CA ASP A 220 -22.07 5.52 10.93
C ASP A 220 -22.23 5.41 12.46
N THR A 221 -21.96 4.24 13.03
CA THR A 221 -22.07 3.97 14.46
C THR A 221 -20.88 4.50 15.27
N ILE A 222 -19.77 4.89 14.62
CA ILE A 222 -18.51 5.25 15.27
C ILE A 222 -18.23 6.74 15.12
N GLU A 223 -18.12 7.44 16.25
CA GLU A 223 -17.77 8.87 16.30
C GLU A 223 -16.33 9.10 16.77
N LYS A 224 -15.69 8.08 17.36
CA LYS A 224 -14.37 8.18 17.97
C LYS A 224 -13.58 6.89 17.82
N VAL A 225 -12.29 7.03 17.51
CA VAL A 225 -11.34 5.91 17.46
C VAL A 225 -10.20 6.15 18.44
N GLU A 226 -9.91 5.15 19.28
CA GLU A 226 -8.83 5.17 20.26
C GLU A 226 -7.85 4.04 19.96
N PHE A 227 -6.57 4.37 19.76
CA PHE A 227 -5.50 3.36 19.75
C PHE A 227 -4.97 3.19 21.16
N VAL A 228 -4.99 1.97 21.67
CA VAL A 228 -4.60 1.63 23.04
C VAL A 228 -3.40 0.70 23.04
N ASP A 229 -2.30 1.14 23.67
CA ASP A 229 -1.15 0.28 23.93
C ASP A 229 -1.22 -0.27 25.37
N VAL A 230 -1.47 -1.57 25.51
CA VAL A 230 -1.54 -2.24 26.81
C VAL A 230 -0.16 -2.79 27.21
N PHE A 231 0.30 -2.50 28.43
CA PHE A 231 1.55 -3.05 28.99
C PHE A 231 1.26 -3.78 30.29
N GLU A 232 1.31 -5.10 30.24
CA GLU A 232 1.08 -5.95 31.40
C GLU A 232 2.40 -6.50 31.94
N LYS A 233 2.47 -6.64 33.27
CA LYS A 233 3.59 -7.34 33.90
C LYS A 233 3.41 -8.84 33.66
N LYS A 234 4.19 -9.43 32.74
CA LYS A 234 4.21 -10.89 32.57
C LYS A 234 4.61 -11.57 33.89
N ALA A 235 3.80 -12.53 34.33
CA ALA A 235 4.23 -13.45 35.38
C ALA A 235 5.42 -14.28 34.84
N PRO A 236 6.42 -14.64 35.67
CA PRO A 236 7.50 -15.50 35.21
C PRO A 236 6.90 -16.81 34.68
N GLU A 237 7.13 -17.10 33.41
CA GLU A 237 6.84 -18.41 32.82
C GLU A 237 7.64 -19.45 33.63
N GLU A 238 6.96 -20.43 34.22
CA GLU A 238 7.64 -21.60 34.78
C GLU A 238 8.49 -22.21 33.66
N GLU A 239 9.80 -22.28 33.91
CA GLU A 239 10.80 -22.83 32.99
C GLU A 239 10.28 -24.15 32.42
N ALA A 240 10.05 -24.18 31.10
CA ALA A 240 9.85 -25.42 30.38
C ALA A 240 11.03 -26.34 30.72
N GLU A 241 10.72 -27.48 31.34
CA GLU A 241 11.68 -28.51 31.74
C GLU A 241 12.72 -28.69 30.63
N THR A 242 13.96 -28.30 30.93
CA THR A 242 15.12 -28.68 30.14
C THR A 242 15.16 -30.20 30.07
N GLU A 243 14.87 -30.78 28.90
CA GLU A 243 15.22 -32.16 28.60
C GLU A 243 16.70 -32.37 28.96
N GLU A 244 16.95 -33.25 29.91
CA GLU A 244 18.27 -33.63 30.37
C GLU A 244 19.13 -34.09 29.18
N VAL A 245 20.17 -33.33 28.86
CA VAL A 245 21.26 -33.82 28.01
C VAL A 245 22.06 -34.80 28.86
N PRO A 246 22.18 -36.10 28.48
CA PRO A 246 22.89 -37.07 29.31
C PRO A 246 24.38 -36.74 29.38
N GLU A 247 24.90 -36.66 30.61
CA GLU A 247 26.33 -36.62 30.94
C GLU A 247 27.04 -37.82 30.29
N VAL A 248 27.99 -37.55 29.39
CA VAL A 248 29.08 -38.48 29.11
C VAL A 248 30.34 -37.91 29.74
N LEU A 249 30.61 -38.37 30.96
CA LEU A 249 31.85 -38.20 31.69
C LEU A 249 32.97 -39.04 31.06
N ASP A 250 34.03 -38.33 30.70
CA ASP A 250 35.44 -38.62 30.98
C ASP A 250 36.12 -39.89 30.44
N LYS A 251 37.17 -39.69 29.63
CA LYS A 251 38.56 -40.18 29.86
C LYS A 251 39.42 -40.07 28.60
N ALA A 252 40.49 -39.27 28.67
CA ALA A 252 41.86 -39.76 28.51
C ALA A 252 42.85 -38.63 28.79
N GLU A 253 43.58 -38.81 29.90
CA GLU A 253 44.83 -38.15 30.24
C GLU A 253 45.95 -38.52 29.24
N GLU A 254 46.98 -37.67 29.24
CA GLU A 254 48.32 -37.73 28.60
C GLU A 254 48.45 -37.43 27.09
#